data_AF-A0A7I9WPW1-F1
#
_entry.id   AF-A0A7I9WPW1-F1
#
_cell.length_a   1.000
_cell.length_b   1.000
_cell.length_c   1.000
_cell.angle_alpha   90.00
_cell.angle_beta   90.00
_cell.angle_gamma   90.00
#
_symmetry.space_group_name_H-M   'P 1'
#
loop_
_entity.id
_entity.type
_entity.pdbx_description
1 polymer ?
#
loop_
_entity_poly.entity_id
_entity_poly.type
_entity_poly.pdbx_seq_one_letter_code
_entity_poly.pdbx_strand_id
1 'polypeptide(L)' 'MATARGPESSICPSDAARAVGGQEWRDLMDDARDCARELARAGQVEITQRGEVLDPDAQWRGPVRIRIVRR' A
#
# COMPACT_ATOMS: atom_id res chain seq x y z
N MET A 1 1.13 -5.33 -9.61
CA MET A 1 2.14 -5.90 -8.69
C MET A 1 1.54 -6.78 -7.61
N ALA A 2 0.66 -6.28 -6.73
CA ALA A 2 -0.02 -7.12 -5.74
C ALA A 2 -0.91 -8.20 -6.40
N THR A 3 -1.64 -7.83 -7.47
CA THR A 3 -2.44 -8.77 -8.28
C THR A 3 -1.63 -9.92 -8.88
N ALA A 4 -0.36 -9.65 -9.23
CA ALA A 4 0.52 -10.60 -9.88
C ALA A 4 1.17 -11.61 -8.92
N ARG A 5 1.13 -11.35 -7.61
CA ARG A 5 1.78 -12.20 -6.58
C ARG A 5 0.83 -13.16 -5.87
N GLY A 6 -0.43 -13.24 -6.29
CA GLY A 6 -1.46 -14.11 -5.71
C GLY A 6 -2.38 -13.42 -4.69
N PRO A 7 -3.54 -14.03 -4.36
CA PRO A 7 -4.59 -13.44 -3.52
C PRO A 7 -4.13 -12.96 -2.15
N GLU A 8 -3.25 -13.73 -1.50
CA GLU A 8 -2.81 -13.47 -0.13
C GLU A 8 -1.57 -12.59 -0.08
N SER A 9 -1.06 -12.18 -1.25
CA SER A 9 0.14 -11.39 -1.31
C SER A 9 -0.13 -9.95 -0.88
N SER A 10 0.84 -9.39 -0.18
CA SER A 10 0.87 -7.97 0.14
C SER A 10 2.11 -7.34 -0.46
N ILE A 11 2.04 -6.04 -0.74
CA ILE A 11 3.21 -5.20 -1.03
C ILE A 11 3.34 -4.12 0.04
N CYS A 12 4.42 -3.35 0.05
CA CYS A 12 4.50 -2.10 0.83
C CYS A 12 4.56 -0.88 -0.11
N PRO A 13 4.34 0.35 0.40
CA PRO A 13 4.43 1.56 -0.42
C PRO A 13 5.76 1.69 -1.16
N SER A 14 6.88 1.29 -0.54
CA SER A 14 8.19 1.33 -1.20
C SER A 14 8.34 0.33 -2.36
N ASP A 15 7.58 -0.78 -2.38
CA ASP A 15 7.58 -1.69 -3.53
C ASP A 15 6.91 -1.03 -4.73
N ALA A 16 5.78 -0.33 -4.50
CA ALA A 16 5.07 0.43 -5.53
C ALA A 16 5.90 1.62 -6.01
N ALA A 17 6.50 2.39 -5.09
CA ALA A 17 7.36 3.51 -5.44
C ALA A 17 8.57 3.06 -6.27
N ARG A 18 9.24 1.96 -5.91
CA ARG A 18 10.37 1.41 -6.70
C ARG A 18 9.98 0.96 -8.09
N ALA A 19 8.77 0.41 -8.24
CA ALA A 19 8.24 0.00 -9.52
C ALA A 19 8.12 1.14 -10.53
N VAL A 20 7.81 2.34 -10.04
CA VAL A 20 7.52 3.51 -10.87
C VAL A 20 8.73 4.45 -10.96
N GLY A 21 9.36 4.77 -9.82
CA GLY A 21 10.41 5.79 -9.72
C GLY A 21 11.84 5.29 -9.87
N GLY A 22 12.08 3.98 -9.97
CA GLY A 22 13.43 3.45 -10.15
C GLY A 22 14.38 3.87 -9.03
N GLN A 23 15.46 4.60 -9.35
CA GLN A 23 16.45 5.06 -8.37
C GLN A 23 15.93 6.19 -7.47
N GLU A 24 15.04 7.04 -8.00
CA GLU A 24 14.45 8.20 -7.31
C GLU A 24 13.17 7.85 -6.54
N TRP A 25 12.92 6.56 -6.30
CA TRP A 25 11.69 6.07 -5.67
C TRP A 25 11.40 6.68 -4.29
N ARG A 26 12.42 7.19 -3.59
CA ARG A 26 12.25 7.78 -2.26
C ARG A 26 11.36 9.01 -2.30
N ASP A 27 11.40 9.77 -3.39
CA ASP A 27 10.61 11.00 -3.55
C ASP A 27 9.12 10.68 -3.79
N LEU A 28 8.81 9.45 -4.24
CA LEU A 28 7.45 8.96 -4.46
C LEU A 28 6.85 8.27 -3.23
N MET A 29 7.53 8.27 -2.08
CA MET A 29 7.04 7.55 -0.90
C MET A 29 5.72 8.12 -0.37
N ASP A 30 5.58 9.44 -0.35
CA ASP A 30 4.35 10.10 0.11
C ASP A 30 3.21 9.87 -0.88
N ASP A 31 3.46 10.04 -2.18
CA ASP A 31 2.51 9.71 -3.25
C ASP A 31 2.04 8.25 -3.19
N ALA A 32 2.96 7.30 -2.96
CA ALA A 32 2.62 5.89 -2.85
C ALA A 32 1.75 5.60 -1.61
N ARG A 33 1.95 6.34 -0.51
CA ARG A 33 1.13 6.23 0.70
C ARG A 33 -0.27 6.82 0.48
N ASP A 34 -0.35 7.97 -0.20
CA ASP A 34 -1.62 8.63 -0.48
C ASP A 34 -2.47 7.80 -1.46
N CYS A 35 -1.87 7.28 -2.52
CA CYS A 35 -2.57 6.37 -3.44
C CYS A 35 -3.07 5.11 -2.73
N ALA A 36 -2.28 4.53 -1.81
CA ALA A 36 -2.73 3.39 -1.00
C ALA A 36 -3.96 3.74 -0.15
N ARG A 37 -4.00 4.94 0.43
CA ARG A 37 -5.17 5.43 1.19
C ARG A 37 -6.39 5.61 0.32
N GLU A 38 -6.24 6.20 -0.87
CA GLU A 38 -7.34 6.37 -1.82
C GLU A 38 -7.95 5.03 -2.23
N LEU A 39 -7.10 4.05 -2.56
CA LEU A 39 -7.56 2.70 -2.90
C LEU A 39 -8.25 2.01 -1.72
N ALA A 40 -7.79 2.26 -0.48
CA ALA A 40 -8.41 1.71 0.72
C ALA A 40 -9.78 2.34 0.99
N ARG A 41 -9.92 3.66 0.80
CA ARG A 41 -11.22 4.35 0.86
C ARG A 41 -12.20 3.83 -0.19
N ALA A 42 -11.70 3.51 -1.38
CA ALA A 42 -12.49 2.90 -2.44
C ALA A 42 -12.84 1.42 -2.17
N GLY A 43 -12.37 0.84 -1.05
CA GLY A 43 -12.61 -0.56 -0.70
C GLY A 43 -11.89 -1.56 -1.60
N GLN A 44 -10.88 -1.12 -2.36
CA GLN A 44 -10.14 -1.96 -3.30
C GLN A 44 -8.95 -2.67 -2.64
N VAL A 45 -8.39 -2.07 -1.59
CA VAL A 45 -7.27 -2.63 -0.81
C VAL A 45 -7.50 -2.46 0.68
N GLU A 46 -6.86 -3.32 1.45
CA GLU A 46 -6.68 -3.15 2.90
C GLU A 46 -5.24 -2.72 3.18
N ILE A 47 -5.12 -1.74 4.06
CA ILE A 47 -3.84 -1.35 4.63
C ILE A 47 -3.73 -2.02 5.99
N THR A 48 -2.63 -2.74 6.22
CA THR A 48 -2.37 -3.39 7.51
C THR A 48 -1.04 -3.00 8.11
N GLN A 49 -0.97 -2.97 9.44
CA GLN A 49 0.27 -2.86 10.19
C GLN A 49 0.27 -3.91 11.30
N ARG A 50 1.33 -4.74 11.34
CA ARG A 50 1.44 -5.86 12.28
C ARG A 50 0.22 -6.82 12.26
N GLY A 51 -0.45 -6.92 11.11
CA GLY A 51 -1.62 -7.77 10.92
C GLY A 51 -2.96 -7.08 11.19
N GLU A 52 -2.97 -5.88 11.77
CA GLU A 52 -4.19 -5.13 12.03
C GLU A 52 -4.53 -4.21 10.87
N VAL A 53 -5.81 -4.15 10.48
CA VAL A 53 -6.31 -3.23 9.45
C VAL A 53 -6.30 -1.80 10.02
N LEU A 54 -5.72 -0.88 9.26
CA LEU A 54 -5.65 0.54 9.62
C LEU A 54 -6.78 1.32 8.96
N ASP A 55 -7.28 2.32 9.67
CA ASP A 55 -8.12 3.36 9.10
C ASP A 55 -7.29 4.23 8.13
N PRO A 56 -7.69 4.36 6.84
CA PRO A 56 -6.97 5.18 5.87
C PRO A 56 -6.95 6.68 6.20
N ASP A 57 -7.87 7.18 7.02
CA ASP A 57 -7.92 8.56 7.50
C ASP A 57 -6.99 8.82 8.69
N ALA A 58 -6.62 7.77 9.42
CA ALA A 58 -5.80 7.91 10.62
C ALA A 58 -4.34 8.17 10.30
N GLN A 59 -3.65 8.82 11.26
CA GLN A 59 -2.19 8.94 11.21
C GLN A 59 -1.55 7.58 11.53
N TRP A 60 -0.59 7.21 10.70
CA TRP A 60 0.13 5.95 10.71
C TRP A 60 1.62 6.21 10.62
N ARG A 61 2.42 5.43 11.35
CA ARG A 61 3.88 5.58 11.37
C ARG A 61 4.54 4.25 11.11
N GLY A 62 5.63 4.28 10.36
CA GLY A 62 6.45 3.11 10.08
C GLY A 62 5.91 2.20 8.96
N PRO A 63 6.41 0.95 8.91
CA PRO A 63 6.12 -0.01 7.84
C PRO A 63 4.67 -0.52 7.87
N VAL A 64 4.12 -0.66 6.68
CA VAL A 64 2.71 -0.98 6.41
C VAL A 64 2.64 -1.91 5.21
N ARG A 65 1.58 -2.70 5.11
CA ARG A 65 1.33 -3.63 4.02
C ARG A 65 0.02 -3.28 3.32
N ILE A 66 -0.02 -3.46 2.02
CA ILE A 66 -1.18 -3.22 1.16
C ILE A 66 -1.59 -4.58 0.59
N ARG A 67 -2.85 -4.98 0.82
CA ARG A 67 -3.44 -6.24 0.35
C ARG A 67 -4.64 -5.94 -0.53
N ILE A 68 -4.88 -6.74 -1.55
CA ILE A 68 -6.07 -6.56 -2.40
C ILE A 68 -7.27 -7.19 -1.72
N VAL A 69 -8.36 -6.44 -1.62
CA VAL A 69 -9.64 -6.98 -1.20
C VAL A 69 -10.27 -7.64 -2.42
N ARG A 70 -10.44 -8.96 -2.38
CA ARG A 70 -11.22 -9.66 -3.41
C ARG A 70 -12.68 -9.65 -2.99
N ARG A 71 -13.53 -9.10 -3.84
CA ARG A 71 -14.97 -9.37 -3.84
C ARG A 71 -15.26 -10.68 -4.55
#